data_AF-A0A945UUZ6-F1
#
_entry.id   AF-A0A945UUZ6-F1
#
_cell.length_a   1.000
_cell.length_b   1.000
_cell.length_c   1.000
_cell.angle_alpha   90.00
_cell.angle_beta   90.00
_cell.angle_gamma   90.00
#
_symmetry.space_group_name_H-M   'P 1'
#
loop_
_entity.id
_entity.type
_entity.pdbx_description
1 polymer ?
#
loop_
_entity_poly.entity_id
_entity_poly.type
_entity_poly.pdbx_seq_one_letter_code
_entity_poly.pdbx_strand_id
1 'polypeptide(L)'
;MVSPNSDIAFDNKIEGDIVVSRLDAVVNWVRTNSMWPMPMGLACCAIELMGSAGARFDIARFGAEVMRFSPRQADCMIVAGTVTYKMAPHVRRIYDQMAEPKWVIAMGACASSGGMYRSYATLQGVDRIIPVDV
;
A
#
# COMPACT_ATOMS: atom_id res chain seq x y z
N MET A 1 7.75 16.25 -8.69
CA MET A 1 7.79 16.86 -10.04
C MET A 1 6.65 16.21 -10.80
N VAL A 2 5.49 16.86 -10.82
CA VAL A 2 4.27 16.36 -11.46
C VAL A 2 4.43 16.56 -12.96
N SER A 3 4.42 15.46 -13.71
CA SER A 3 4.36 15.45 -15.17
C SER A 3 2.97 14.97 -15.61
N PRO A 4 2.50 15.41 -16.79
CA PRO A 4 1.11 15.72 -17.06
C PRO A 4 0.30 14.51 -17.52
N ASN A 5 -1.01 14.57 -17.27
CA ASN A 5 -2.01 13.76 -17.96
C ASN A 5 -1.91 14.02 -19.47
N SER A 6 -1.42 13.04 -20.23
CA SER A 6 -1.63 12.92 -21.67
C SER A 6 -1.46 11.46 -22.07
N ASP A 7 -2.53 10.69 -21.98
CA ASP A 7 -2.88 9.57 -22.88
C ASP A 7 -4.37 9.25 -22.69
N ILE A 8 -5.17 10.26 -22.98
CA ILE A 8 -6.61 10.16 -23.22
C ILE A 8 -6.78 10.26 -24.74
N ALA A 9 -6.42 9.21 -25.49
CA ALA A 9 -6.60 9.15 -26.94
C ALA A 9 -6.71 7.70 -27.48
N PHE A 10 -7.95 7.22 -27.62
CA PHE A 10 -8.58 6.48 -28.75
C PHE A 10 -7.68 6.06 -29.95
N ASP A 11 -7.81 4.95 -30.70
CA ASP A 11 -8.86 3.93 -30.95
C ASP A 11 -8.31 2.86 -31.97
N ASN A 12 -8.74 1.58 -31.83
CA ASN A 12 -8.90 0.58 -32.93
C ASN A 12 -9.69 -0.69 -32.51
N LYS A 13 -10.33 -0.74 -31.31
CA LYS A 13 -10.86 -1.98 -30.68
C LYS A 13 -12.28 -1.86 -30.11
N ILE A 14 -13.00 -0.79 -30.42
CA ILE A 14 -14.17 -0.31 -29.67
C ILE A 14 -15.24 -1.37 -29.31
N GLU A 15 -15.54 -2.37 -30.14
CA GLU A 15 -16.56 -3.39 -29.76
C GLU A 15 -16.07 -4.44 -28.77
N GLY A 16 -14.79 -4.85 -28.86
CA GLY A 16 -14.15 -5.75 -27.90
C GLY A 16 -13.66 -5.01 -26.65
N ASP A 17 -13.20 -3.76 -26.81
CA ASP A 17 -12.74 -2.91 -25.71
C ASP A 17 -13.88 -2.36 -24.87
N ILE A 18 -15.11 -2.17 -25.36
CA ILE A 18 -16.23 -1.77 -24.47
C ILE A 18 -16.59 -2.92 -23.51
N VAL A 19 -16.54 -4.17 -23.96
CA VAL A 19 -16.81 -5.34 -23.10
C VAL A 19 -15.63 -5.62 -22.17
N VAL A 20 -14.39 -5.58 -22.71
CA VAL A 20 -13.16 -5.77 -21.92
C VAL A 20 -12.96 -4.62 -20.92
N SER A 21 -13.17 -3.36 -21.29
CA SER A 21 -13.10 -2.21 -20.37
C SER A 21 -14.15 -2.27 -19.27
N ARG A 22 -15.36 -2.75 -19.57
CA ARG A 22 -16.38 -2.99 -18.54
C ARG A 22 -15.95 -4.11 -17.59
N LEU A 23 -15.30 -5.16 -18.10
CA LEU A 23 -14.80 -6.26 -17.28
C LEU A 23 -13.61 -5.81 -16.41
N ASP A 24 -12.65 -5.08 -16.98
CA ASP A 24 -11.54 -4.48 -16.25
C ASP A 24 -12.01 -3.45 -15.23
N ALA A 25 -13.02 -2.65 -15.55
CA ALA A 25 -13.65 -1.74 -14.60
C ALA A 25 -14.29 -2.48 -13.43
N VAL A 26 -14.96 -3.61 -13.69
CA VAL A 26 -15.51 -4.46 -12.63
C VAL A 26 -14.40 -5.11 -11.80
N VAL A 27 -13.35 -5.64 -12.42
CA VAL A 27 -12.21 -6.24 -11.70
C VAL A 27 -11.50 -5.20 -10.81
N ASN A 28 -11.27 -4.00 -11.33
CA ASN A 28 -10.67 -2.91 -10.56
C ASN A 28 -11.61 -2.45 -9.43
N TRP A 29 -12.92 -2.35 -9.69
CA TRP A 29 -13.91 -2.04 -8.66
C TRP A 29 -13.92 -3.10 -7.55
N VAL A 30 -13.83 -4.39 -7.88
CA VAL A 30 -13.73 -5.46 -6.88
C VAL A 30 -12.47 -5.29 -6.04
N ARG A 31 -11.30 -5.11 -6.69
CA ARG A 31 -10.02 -4.92 -5.99
C ARG A 31 -10.02 -3.72 -5.05
N THR A 32 -10.59 -2.59 -5.47
CA THR A 32 -10.66 -1.37 -4.64
C THR A 32 -11.57 -1.54 -3.43
N ASN A 33 -12.64 -2.34 -3.54
CA ASN A 33 -13.59 -2.54 -2.43
C ASN A 33 -13.28 -3.74 -1.53
N SER A 34 -12.24 -4.53 -1.85
CA SER A 34 -11.91 -5.76 -1.10
C SER A 34 -10.43 -5.85 -0.73
N MET A 35 -9.81 -4.74 -0.34
CA MET A 35 -8.40 -4.73 0.04
C MET A 35 -8.19 -5.38 1.42
N TRP A 36 -7.22 -6.29 1.52
CA TRP A 36 -6.82 -6.95 2.76
C TRP A 36 -5.46 -6.43 3.23
N PRO A 37 -5.47 -5.45 4.15
CA PRO A 37 -4.25 -4.82 4.62
C PRO A 37 -3.38 -5.78 5.44
N MET A 38 -2.08 -5.73 5.17
CA MET A 38 -1.01 -6.23 6.00
C MET A 38 -0.38 -5.07 6.77
N PRO A 39 -0.73 -4.89 8.06
CA PRO A 39 -0.17 -3.82 8.87
C PRO A 39 1.27 -4.17 9.28
N MET A 40 2.24 -3.40 8.78
CA MET A 40 3.60 -3.41 9.30
C MET A 40 3.74 -2.33 10.36
N GLY A 41 3.24 -2.62 11.55
CA GLY A 41 3.31 -1.73 12.71
C GLY A 41 4.73 -1.69 13.30
N LEU A 42 5.45 -0.59 13.08
CA LEU A 42 6.85 -0.46 13.49
C LEU A 42 7.07 0.51 14.65
N ALA A 43 6.29 1.59 14.70
CA ALA A 43 6.46 2.67 15.68
C ALA A 43 5.12 3.32 16.02
N CYS A 44 5.13 4.61 16.38
CA CYS A 44 3.93 5.37 16.78
C CYS A 44 2.80 5.35 15.74
N CYS A 45 3.10 5.36 14.44
CA CYS A 45 2.09 5.28 13.38
C CYS A 45 1.28 3.98 13.41
N ALA A 46 1.79 2.91 14.05
CA ALA A 46 1.03 1.67 14.23
C ALA A 46 -0.17 1.87 15.15
N ILE A 47 -0.06 2.70 16.19
CA ILE A 47 -1.15 2.98 17.12
C ILE A 47 -2.22 3.82 16.43
N GLU A 48 -1.82 4.77 15.58
CA GLU A 48 -2.73 5.53 14.73
C GLU A 48 -3.47 4.60 13.76
N LEU A 49 -2.77 3.62 13.17
CA LEU A 49 -3.40 2.62 12.31
C LEU A 49 -4.42 1.77 13.09
N MET A 50 -4.08 1.32 14.31
CA MET A 50 -5.01 0.60 15.18
C MET A 50 -6.20 1.48 15.60
N GLY A 51 -5.99 2.77 15.82
CA GLY A 51 -7.03 3.75 16.08
C GLY A 51 -7.99 3.90 14.89
N SER A 52 -7.46 3.89 13.67
CA SER A 52 -8.26 3.92 12.44
C SER A 52 -9.09 2.65 12.23
N ALA A 53 -8.59 1.49 12.70
CA ALA A 53 -9.33 0.23 12.70
C ALA A 53 -10.34 0.10 13.85
N GLY A 54 -10.30 1.01 14.84
CA GLY A 54 -11.22 1.01 15.97
C GLY A 54 -12.63 1.51 15.59
N ALA A 55 -13.60 1.26 16.46
CA ALA A 55 -15.02 1.55 16.24
C ALA A 55 -15.35 3.02 15.90
N ARG A 56 -14.46 3.97 16.22
CA ARG A 56 -14.67 5.39 15.95
C ARG A 56 -14.51 5.74 14.48
N PHE A 57 -13.50 5.19 13.82
CA PHE A 57 -13.14 5.53 12.44
C PHE A 57 -13.39 4.38 11.47
N ASP A 58 -13.33 3.14 11.96
CA ASP A 58 -13.74 1.90 11.30
C ASP A 58 -13.34 1.80 9.81
N ILE A 59 -12.09 1.39 9.59
CA ILE A 59 -11.57 1.13 8.24
C ILE A 59 -12.28 -0.03 7.52
N ALA A 60 -13.07 -0.85 8.24
CA ALA A 60 -13.85 -1.94 7.65
C ALA A 60 -14.85 -1.45 6.59
N ARG A 61 -15.29 -0.19 6.69
CA ARG A 61 -16.20 0.44 5.73
C ARG A 61 -15.68 0.45 4.29
N PHE A 62 -14.37 0.42 4.12
CA PHE A 62 -13.72 0.41 2.81
C PHE A 62 -13.35 -1.01 2.33
N GLY A 63 -13.84 -2.06 3.01
CA GLY A 63 -13.49 -3.45 2.73
C GLY A 63 -12.21 -3.93 3.40
N ALA A 64 -11.54 -3.06 4.16
CA ALA A 64 -10.30 -3.32 4.89
C ALA A 64 -10.53 -3.87 6.31
N GLU A 65 -11.62 -4.60 6.52
CA GLU A 65 -12.01 -5.11 7.84
C GLU A 65 -10.96 -6.07 8.41
N VAL A 66 -10.41 -6.92 7.54
CA VAL A 66 -9.58 -8.04 7.98
C VAL A 66 -8.10 -7.71 7.78
N MET A 67 -7.49 -7.23 8.86
CA MET A 67 -6.03 -7.07 8.95
C MET A 67 -5.38 -8.47 8.96
N ARG A 68 -4.78 -8.87 7.84
CA ARG A 68 -4.14 -10.18 7.70
C ARG A 68 -2.66 -10.07 8.06
N PHE A 69 -2.27 -10.74 9.15
CA PHE A 69 -0.87 -10.82 9.59
C PHE A 69 -0.04 -11.84 8.81
N SER A 70 -0.62 -12.50 7.81
CA SER A 70 0.08 -13.41 6.90
C SER A 70 0.28 -12.72 5.55
N PRO A 71 1.53 -12.60 5.05
CA PRO A 71 1.81 -11.88 3.79
C PRO A 71 1.18 -12.56 2.58
N ARG A 72 0.99 -13.87 2.63
CA ARG A 72 0.44 -14.64 1.50
C ARG A 72 -1.06 -14.41 1.28
N GLN A 73 -1.74 -13.86 2.28
CA GLN A 73 -3.18 -13.61 2.22
C GLN A 73 -3.49 -12.12 2.01
N ALA A 74 -2.51 -11.23 2.15
CA ALA A 74 -2.72 -9.80 2.06
C ALA A 74 -2.28 -9.28 0.68
N ASP A 75 -2.93 -8.21 0.23
CA ASP A 75 -2.64 -7.52 -1.03
C ASP A 75 -2.07 -6.11 -0.78
N CYS A 76 -2.46 -5.43 0.29
CA CYS A 76 -1.99 -4.07 0.60
C CYS A 76 -1.06 -4.04 1.82
N MET A 77 0.22 -3.72 1.63
CA MET A 77 1.19 -3.56 2.71
C MET A 77 1.21 -2.12 3.23
N ILE A 78 0.89 -1.92 4.51
CA ILE A 78 0.94 -0.59 5.13
C ILE A 78 2.17 -0.51 6.03
N VAL A 79 3.18 0.25 5.62
CA VAL A 79 4.39 0.48 6.42
C VAL A 79 4.14 1.61 7.41
N ALA A 80 3.68 1.24 8.61
CA ALA A 80 3.26 2.17 9.65
C ALA A 80 4.39 2.42 10.66
N GLY A 81 5.28 3.36 10.30
CA GLY A 81 6.28 3.91 11.22
C GLY A 81 7.72 3.83 10.72
N THR A 82 8.66 3.99 11.64
CA THR A 82 10.08 4.12 11.32
C THR A 82 10.71 2.77 10.94
N VAL A 83 11.29 2.69 9.74
CA VAL A 83 12.10 1.52 9.33
C VAL A 83 13.55 1.75 9.73
N THR A 84 14.10 0.84 10.55
CA THR A 84 15.53 0.82 10.86
C THR A 84 16.29 -0.01 9.83
N TYR A 85 17.61 0.22 9.67
CA TYR A 85 18.44 -0.60 8.77
C TYR A 85 18.42 -2.10 9.12
N LYS A 86 18.19 -2.44 10.39
CA LYS A 86 18.01 -3.84 10.82
C LYS A 86 16.69 -4.42 10.32
N MET A 87 15.63 -3.62 10.31
CA MET A 87 14.30 -4.04 9.89
C MET A 87 14.16 -4.05 8.35
N ALA A 88 14.89 -3.18 7.64
CA ALA A 88 14.90 -3.07 6.18
C ALA A 88 14.85 -4.41 5.41
N PRO A 89 15.75 -5.39 5.64
CA PRO A 89 15.70 -6.66 4.91
C PRO A 89 14.48 -7.53 5.24
N HIS A 90 13.90 -7.37 6.43
CA HIS A 90 12.71 -8.11 6.85
C HIS A 90 11.45 -7.56 6.15
N VAL A 91 11.35 -6.23 6.05
CA VAL A 91 10.27 -5.58 5.29
C VAL A 91 10.33 -6.02 3.84
N ARG A 92 11.53 -6.04 3.22
CA ARG A 92 11.70 -6.53 1.85
C ARG A 92 11.24 -7.97 1.67
N ARG A 93 11.65 -8.86 2.58
CA ARG A 93 11.26 -10.28 2.53
C ARG A 93 9.75 -10.47 2.63
N ILE A 94 9.09 -9.70 3.48
CA ILE A 94 7.63 -9.76 3.64
C ILE A 94 6.95 -9.34 2.34
N TYR A 95 7.40 -8.23 1.73
CA TYR A 95 6.91 -7.78 0.44
C TYR A 95 7.12 -8.81 -0.68
N ASP A 96 8.29 -9.45 -0.72
CA ASP A 96 8.59 -10.49 -1.71
C ASP A 96 7.72 -11.76 -1.53
N GLN A 97 7.18 -12.00 -0.33
CA GLN A 97 6.29 -13.14 -0.04
C GLN A 97 4.81 -12.88 -0.36
N MET A 98 4.43 -11.63 -0.64
CA MET A 98 3.06 -11.26 -1.02
C MET A 98 2.79 -11.62 -2.49
N ALA A 99 1.58 -12.10 -2.76
CA ALA A 99 1.12 -12.43 -4.10
C ALA A 99 0.88 -11.16 -4.94
N GLU A 100 0.99 -11.28 -6.26
CA GLU A 100 0.55 -10.24 -7.19
C GLU A 100 -0.97 -10.36 -7.39
N PRO A 101 -1.76 -9.26 -7.42
CA PRO A 101 -1.41 -7.84 -7.32
C PRO A 101 -1.19 -7.36 -5.88
N LYS A 102 -0.19 -6.51 -5.65
CA LYS A 102 0.11 -5.95 -4.33
C LYS A 102 0.39 -4.45 -4.38
N TRP A 103 0.01 -3.75 -3.31
CA TRP A 103 0.19 -2.31 -3.15
C TRP A 103 0.92 -2.00 -1.85
N VAL A 104 1.63 -0.88 -1.80
CA VAL A 104 2.43 -0.45 -0.65
C VAL A 104 2.12 0.99 -0.30
N ILE A 105 1.72 1.20 0.96
CA ILE A 105 1.44 2.52 1.51
C ILE A 105 2.52 2.86 2.55
N ALA A 106 3.22 3.96 2.35
CA ALA A 106 4.18 4.51 3.30
C ALA A 106 3.49 5.45 4.29
N MET A 107 3.08 4.90 5.44
CA MET A 107 2.32 5.64 6.43
C MET A 107 3.24 6.39 7.42
N GLY A 108 3.16 7.72 7.35
CA GLY A 108 3.81 8.65 8.28
C GLY A 108 5.16 9.17 7.79
N ALA A 109 5.58 10.32 8.33
CA ALA A 109 6.78 11.02 7.85
C ALA A 109 8.05 10.17 7.90
N CYS A 110 8.17 9.30 8.91
CA CYS A 110 9.30 8.39 9.07
C CYS A 110 9.38 7.34 7.95
N ALA A 111 8.24 6.81 7.50
CA ALA A 111 8.19 5.83 6.41
C ALA A 111 8.41 6.50 5.05
N SER A 112 7.83 7.69 4.83
CA SER A 112 7.91 8.37 3.53
C SER A 112 9.29 8.97 3.25
N SER A 113 9.94 9.60 4.25
CA SER A 113 11.20 10.35 4.03
C SER A 113 12.29 10.11 5.08
N GLY A 114 12.02 9.33 6.13
CA GLY A 114 12.84 9.27 7.34
C GLY A 114 12.40 10.27 8.42
N GLY A 115 11.60 11.28 8.06
CA GLY A 115 10.97 12.22 8.98
C GLY A 115 12.00 13.01 9.79
N MET A 116 11.77 13.12 11.11
CA MET A 116 12.72 13.78 12.01
C MET A 116 14.04 12.99 12.20
N TYR A 117 14.05 11.70 11.84
CA TYR A 117 15.18 10.83 12.08
C TYR A 117 16.14 10.87 10.90
N ARG A 118 16.96 11.92 10.82
CA ARG A 118 18.14 11.92 9.94
C ARG A 118 19.34 11.27 10.66
N SER A 119 19.19 9.99 10.99
CA SER A 119 20.16 9.26 11.83
C SER A 119 20.72 8.03 11.14
N TYR A 120 21.88 7.55 11.61
CA TYR A 120 22.55 6.36 11.06
C TYR A 120 21.76 5.06 11.23
N ALA A 121 20.79 5.03 12.14
CA ALA A 121 20.03 3.83 12.48
C ALA A 121 18.77 3.65 11.61
N THR A 122 18.29 4.72 10.98
CA THR A 122 16.98 4.77 10.32
C THR A 122 17.11 4.97 8.81
N LEU A 123 16.23 4.32 8.07
CA LEU A 123 16.14 4.42 6.63
C LEU A 123 15.50 5.77 6.26
N GLN A 124 16.11 6.49 5.32
CA GLN A 124 15.59 7.76 4.81
C GLN A 124 14.56 7.54 3.69
N GLY A 125 13.44 6.90 4.06
CA GLY A 125 12.32 6.56 3.16
C GLY A 125 12.28 5.10 2.73
N VAL A 126 11.10 4.48 2.84
CA VAL A 126 10.81 3.07 2.48
C VAL A 126 10.98 2.79 1.00
N ASP A 127 10.77 3.80 0.15
CA ASP A 127 10.89 3.75 -1.31
C ASP A 127 12.26 3.22 -1.79
N ARG A 128 13.30 3.34 -0.96
CA ARG A 128 14.64 2.81 -1.27
C ARG A 128 14.71 1.28 -1.31
N ILE A 129 13.74 0.58 -0.73
CA ILE A 129 13.76 -0.89 -0.59
C ILE A 129 12.62 -1.54 -1.39
N ILE A 130 11.45 -0.91 -1.39
CA ILE A 130 10.21 -1.44 -1.93
C ILE A 130 9.53 -0.31 -2.71
N PRO A 131 8.95 -0.57 -3.89
CA PRO A 131 8.17 0.43 -4.60
C PRO A 131 6.97 0.86 -3.76
N VAL A 132 6.85 2.16 -3.48
CA VAL A 132 5.73 2.75 -2.74
C VAL A 132 4.70 3.28 -3.74
N ASP A 133 3.42 2.95 -3.52
CA ASP A 133 2.31 3.45 -4.33
C ASP A 133 1.71 4.74 -3.75
N VAL A 134 1.65 4.85 -2.41
CA VAL A 134 1.10 6.00 -1.67
C VAL A 134 2.00 6.42 -0.52
#